data_AF-A0A529P5B5-F1
#
_entry.id   AF-A0A529P5B5-F1
#
_cell.length_a   1.000
_cell.length_b   1.000
_cell.length_c   1.000
_cell.angle_alpha   90.00
_cell.angle_beta   90.00
_cell.angle_gamma   90.00
#
_symmetry.space_group_name_H-M   'P 1'
#
loop_
_entity.id
_entity.type
_entity.pdbx_description
1 polymer ?
#
loop_
_entity_poly.entity_id
_entity_poly.type
_entity_poly.pdbx_seq_one_letter_code
_entity_poly.pdbx_strand_id
1 'polypeptide(L)'
;SCSPNAENYKCFMAYGEPPDAEFFVGPFHRLTKAVLNSNARLGKFASGFDIILEDTTFQMYSPNRPKQIEFVAQHLKEGGIFVFLEKFRAVEDSDYQRRECQKDFGFKARYFQVEQIEAKKTAVLTTMFNNEVTLEEMSRAVGTHFKHCVMTWNSGNFCSLAASNSRENLNLYVSQMADPAIPHEYVYEAGLYRSLTDHAVS
;
A
#
# COMPACT_ATOMS: atom_id res chain seq x y z
N SER A 1 -4.18 14.91 4.24
CA SER A 1 -4.64 14.23 3.02
C SER A 1 -3.41 13.93 2.18
N CYS A 2 -3.19 12.66 1.83
CA CYS A 2 -1.91 12.18 1.31
C CYS A 2 -1.88 11.95 -0.21
N SER A 3 -3.02 12.16 -0.90
CA SER A 3 -3.10 11.91 -2.34
C SER A 3 -2.45 13.04 -3.15
N PRO A 4 -1.70 12.76 -4.22
CA PRO A 4 -1.05 13.80 -5.03
C PRO A 4 -2.05 14.48 -6.00
N ASN A 5 -3.01 15.23 -5.44
CA ASN A 5 -4.00 16.02 -6.19
C ASN A 5 -3.73 17.53 -6.08
N ALA A 6 -4.45 18.31 -6.89
CA ALA A 6 -4.27 19.76 -6.97
C ALA A 6 -4.61 20.46 -5.65
N GLU A 7 -5.59 19.95 -4.90
CA GLU A 7 -5.99 20.46 -3.60
C GLU A 7 -4.87 20.29 -2.56
N ASN A 8 -4.26 19.11 -2.51
CA ASN A 8 -3.18 18.82 -1.56
C ASN A 8 -1.87 19.52 -1.95
N TYR A 9 -1.63 19.78 -3.24
CA TYR A 9 -0.50 20.60 -3.68
C TYR A 9 -0.55 22.02 -3.10
N LYS A 10 -1.74 22.64 -3.06
CA LYS A 10 -1.92 23.96 -2.43
C LYS A 10 -1.56 23.92 -0.94
N CYS A 11 -1.98 22.87 -0.24
CA CYS A 11 -1.62 22.67 1.16
C CYS A 11 -0.11 22.45 1.35
N PHE A 12 0.52 21.68 0.47
CA PHE A 12 1.96 21.40 0.52
C PHE A 12 2.81 22.67 0.38
N MET A 13 2.37 23.61 -0.46
CA MET A 13 3.08 24.88 -0.72
C MET A 13 2.66 26.02 0.20
N ALA A 14 1.72 25.80 1.13
CA ALA A 14 1.07 26.87 1.91
C ALA A 14 2.05 27.66 2.80
N TYR A 15 3.17 27.05 3.20
CA TYR A 15 4.19 27.66 4.05
C TYR A 15 5.53 27.86 3.32
N GLY A 16 5.50 27.93 2.00
CA GLY A 16 6.68 27.99 1.15
C GLY A 16 7.06 26.63 0.58
N GLU A 17 8.16 26.60 -0.17
CA GLU A 17 8.68 25.40 -0.83
C GLU A 17 9.56 24.60 0.14
N PRO A 18 9.19 23.36 0.48
CA PRO A 18 10.02 22.54 1.37
C PRO A 18 11.36 22.19 0.71
N PRO A 19 12.50 22.36 1.39
CA PRO A 19 13.82 22.13 0.79
C PRO A 19 14.08 20.66 0.47
N ASP A 20 13.54 19.75 1.29
CA ASP A 20 13.86 18.31 1.23
C ASP A 20 12.68 17.46 0.74
N ALA A 21 11.58 18.07 0.33
CA ALA A 21 10.40 17.36 -0.15
C ALA A 21 9.96 17.84 -1.53
N GLU A 22 9.50 16.89 -2.33
CA GLU A 22 9.02 17.12 -3.70
C GLU A 22 7.57 16.65 -3.81
N PHE A 23 6.76 17.39 -4.57
CA PHE A 23 5.36 17.04 -4.81
C PHE A 23 5.12 16.96 -6.32
N PHE A 24 4.78 15.76 -6.79
CA PHE A 24 4.43 15.53 -8.19
C PHE A 24 2.92 15.34 -8.33
N VAL A 25 2.24 16.30 -8.98
CA VAL A 25 0.82 16.16 -9.32
C VAL A 25 0.71 15.42 -10.65
N GLY A 26 0.41 14.13 -10.60
CA GLY A 26 0.18 13.33 -11.79
C GLY A 26 0.26 11.83 -11.53
N PRO A 27 -0.08 11.01 -12.54
CA PRO A 27 0.02 9.57 -12.43
C PRO A 27 1.49 9.14 -12.36
N PHE A 28 1.79 8.19 -11.47
CA PHE A 28 3.15 7.72 -11.22
C PHE A 28 3.88 7.24 -12.49
N HIS A 29 3.16 6.67 -13.46
CA HIS A 29 3.77 6.20 -14.72
C HIS A 29 4.40 7.31 -15.57
N ARG A 30 4.10 8.58 -15.30
CA ARG A 30 4.75 9.72 -15.97
C ARG A 30 6.10 10.08 -15.34
N LEU A 31 6.42 9.60 -14.14
CA LEU A 31 7.72 9.77 -13.48
C LEU A 31 8.77 8.82 -14.05
N THR A 32 8.98 8.87 -15.36
CA THR A 32 10.02 8.08 -16.02
C THR A 32 11.41 8.59 -15.62
N LYS A 33 12.44 7.75 -15.79
CA LYS A 33 13.84 8.18 -15.59
C LYS A 33 14.18 9.43 -16.41
N ALA A 34 13.64 9.59 -17.62
CA ALA A 34 13.88 10.78 -18.43
C ALA A 34 13.26 12.05 -17.79
N VAL A 35 12.05 11.94 -17.23
CA VAL A 35 11.38 13.05 -16.53
C VAL A 35 12.08 13.40 -15.22
N LEU A 36 12.55 12.39 -14.47
CA LEU A 36 13.34 12.62 -13.26
C LEU A 36 14.65 13.34 -13.58
N ASN A 37 15.34 12.97 -14.67
CA ASN A 37 16.59 13.60 -15.08
C ASN A 37 16.43 15.00 -15.68
N SER A 38 15.32 15.31 -16.35
CA SER A 38 15.12 16.61 -17.00
C SER A 38 14.67 17.71 -16.04
N ASN A 39 14.14 17.34 -14.87
CA ASN A 39 13.72 18.27 -13.84
C ASN A 39 14.82 18.38 -12.76
N ALA A 40 15.44 19.57 -12.65
CA ALA A 40 16.50 19.82 -11.69
C ALA A 40 16.14 19.47 -10.23
N ARG A 41 14.86 19.62 -9.85
CA ARG A 41 14.37 19.29 -8.50
C ARG A 41 14.21 17.78 -8.28
N LEU A 42 13.84 17.05 -9.32
CA LEU A 42 13.61 15.60 -9.26
C LEU A 42 14.87 14.78 -9.58
N GLY A 43 15.92 15.42 -10.11
CA GLY A 43 17.16 14.75 -10.51
C GLY A 43 17.80 13.92 -9.40
N LYS A 44 17.63 14.33 -8.13
CA LYS A 44 18.08 13.56 -6.95
C LYS A 44 17.48 12.15 -6.86
N PHE A 45 16.31 11.92 -7.46
CA PHE A 45 15.62 10.62 -7.50
C PHE A 45 15.89 9.82 -8.77
N ALA A 46 16.72 10.30 -9.70
CA ALA A 46 16.99 9.60 -10.95
C ALA A 46 17.64 8.21 -10.76
N SER A 47 18.31 8.01 -9.62
CA SER A 47 18.89 6.72 -9.21
C SER A 47 17.86 5.74 -8.63
N GLY A 48 16.62 6.17 -8.42
CA GLY A 48 15.56 5.42 -7.78
C GLY A 48 15.32 5.82 -6.32
N PHE A 49 14.42 5.11 -5.66
CA PHE A 49 14.01 5.34 -4.29
C PHE A 49 14.48 4.22 -3.37
N ASP A 50 14.88 4.55 -2.14
CA ASP A 50 15.23 3.57 -1.12
C ASP A 50 13.98 2.84 -0.61
N ILE A 51 12.87 3.57 -0.50
CA ILE A 51 11.55 3.05 -0.10
C ILE A 51 10.50 3.62 -1.05
N ILE A 52 9.60 2.76 -1.52
CA ILE A 52 8.35 3.18 -2.16
C ILE A 52 7.20 2.68 -1.31
N LEU A 53 6.22 3.54 -1.03
CA LEU A 53 4.96 3.19 -0.38
C LEU A 53 3.84 3.31 -1.42
N GLU A 54 3.20 2.20 -1.71
CA GLU A 54 1.91 2.16 -2.38
C GLU A 54 0.82 2.16 -1.30
N ASP A 55 0.05 3.25 -1.24
CA ASP A 55 -1.05 3.43 -0.30
C ASP A 55 -2.37 3.35 -1.05
N THR A 56 -3.04 2.20 -0.96
CA THR A 56 -4.42 1.93 -1.38
C THR A 56 -4.76 2.34 -2.82
N THR A 57 -3.74 2.38 -3.67
CA THR A 57 -3.72 2.89 -5.03
C THR A 57 -3.93 1.79 -6.07
N PHE A 58 -3.32 0.62 -5.92
CA PHE A 58 -3.41 -0.45 -6.92
C PHE A 58 -4.84 -0.99 -7.09
N GLN A 59 -5.57 -1.13 -5.99
CA GLN A 59 -7.00 -1.46 -5.97
C GLN A 59 -7.90 -0.44 -6.70
N MET A 60 -7.39 0.74 -7.05
CA MET A 60 -8.15 1.73 -7.82
C MET A 60 -8.03 1.54 -9.34
N TYR A 61 -7.08 0.72 -9.81
CA TYR A 61 -6.80 0.56 -11.24
C TYR A 61 -7.27 -0.77 -11.80
N SER A 62 -6.74 -1.88 -11.28
CA SER A 62 -7.02 -3.23 -11.76
C SER A 62 -6.47 -4.28 -10.78
N PRO A 63 -6.88 -5.55 -10.88
CA PRO A 63 -6.31 -6.63 -10.06
C PRO A 63 -4.95 -7.14 -10.58
N ASN A 64 -4.32 -6.50 -11.58
CA ASN A 64 -3.07 -6.99 -12.20
C ASN A 64 -1.82 -6.62 -11.39
N ARG A 65 -1.73 -7.17 -10.17
CA ARG A 65 -0.58 -6.96 -9.26
C ARG A 65 0.77 -7.31 -9.91
N PRO A 66 0.94 -8.41 -10.67
CA PRO A 66 2.24 -8.72 -11.28
C PRO A 66 2.82 -7.59 -12.14
N LYS A 67 1.99 -6.96 -13.00
CA LYS A 67 2.42 -5.86 -13.87
C LYS A 67 2.56 -4.53 -13.14
N GLN A 68 1.70 -4.27 -12.16
CA GLN A 68 1.80 -3.08 -11.32
C GLN A 68 3.10 -3.10 -10.50
N ILE A 69 3.42 -4.23 -9.88
CA ILE A 69 4.64 -4.43 -9.10
C ILE A 69 5.87 -4.35 -10.01
N GLU A 70 5.86 -5.05 -11.16
CA GLU A 70 6.94 -4.96 -12.17
C GLU A 70 7.24 -3.50 -12.55
N PHE A 71 6.19 -2.73 -12.82
CA PHE A 71 6.32 -1.35 -13.23
C PHE A 71 6.89 -0.46 -12.12
N VAL A 72 6.49 -0.64 -10.86
CA VAL A 72 6.99 0.21 -9.77
C VAL A 72 8.40 -0.20 -9.35
N ALA A 73 8.69 -1.50 -9.32
CA ALA A 73 9.99 -2.04 -8.89
C ALA A 73 11.18 -1.49 -9.70
N GLN A 74 10.99 -1.11 -10.98
CA GLN A 74 12.05 -0.49 -11.80
C GLN A 74 12.54 0.88 -11.26
N HIS A 75 11.77 1.52 -10.39
CA HIS A 75 12.09 2.81 -9.76
C HIS A 75 12.71 2.63 -8.36
N LEU A 76 12.78 1.41 -7.86
CA LEU A 76 13.40 1.09 -6.58
C LEU A 76 14.92 0.92 -6.77
N LYS A 77 15.71 1.39 -5.81
CA LYS A 77 17.14 1.09 -5.78
C LYS A 77 17.38 -0.39 -5.49
N GLU A 78 18.57 -0.87 -5.80
CA GLU A 78 19.01 -2.19 -5.37
C GLU A 78 18.91 -2.32 -3.84
N GLY A 79 18.28 -3.39 -3.36
CA GLY A 79 18.03 -3.60 -1.94
C GLY A 79 17.00 -2.67 -1.31
N GLY A 80 16.31 -1.81 -2.09
CA GLY A 80 15.24 -0.97 -1.58
C GLY A 80 14.02 -1.77 -1.13
N ILE A 81 13.07 -1.09 -0.50
CA ILE A 81 11.88 -1.69 0.11
C ILE A 81 10.62 -1.18 -0.57
N PHE A 82 9.76 -2.09 -1.02
CA PHE A 82 8.43 -1.75 -1.49
C PHE A 82 7.40 -2.11 -0.42
N VAL A 83 6.73 -1.09 0.11
CA VAL A 83 5.64 -1.22 1.07
C VAL A 83 4.30 -1.10 0.34
N PHE A 84 3.41 -2.03 0.63
CA PHE A 84 2.04 -2.06 0.13
C PHE A 84 1.10 -1.82 1.31
N LEU A 85 0.05 -1.05 1.11
CA LEU A 85 -1.07 -0.91 2.05
C LEU A 85 -2.35 -1.05 1.26
N GLU A 86 -3.01 -2.19 1.37
CA GLU A 86 -4.12 -2.54 0.49
C GLU A 86 -5.28 -3.16 1.26
N LYS A 87 -6.47 -3.05 0.68
CA LYS A 87 -7.63 -3.85 1.07
C LYS A 87 -7.60 -5.15 0.28
N PHE A 88 -7.68 -6.26 1.00
CA PHE A 88 -7.67 -7.59 0.44
C PHE A 88 -9.07 -8.20 0.47
N ARG A 89 -9.38 -8.96 -0.57
CA ARG A 89 -10.53 -9.83 -0.61
C ARG A 89 -10.27 -11.03 0.31
N ALA A 90 -11.28 -11.43 1.07
CA ALA A 90 -11.22 -12.71 1.79
C ALA A 90 -11.59 -13.86 0.84
N VAL A 91 -11.02 -15.04 1.08
CA VAL A 91 -11.35 -16.25 0.30
C VAL A 91 -12.86 -16.54 0.42
N GLU A 92 -13.37 -16.47 1.64
CA GLU A 92 -14.79 -16.61 1.94
C GLU A 92 -15.48 -15.23 1.99
N ASP A 93 -16.55 -15.05 1.21
CA ASP A 93 -17.31 -13.79 1.19
C ASP A 93 -17.92 -13.48 2.58
N SER A 94 -18.32 -14.52 3.32
CA SER A 94 -18.85 -14.37 4.68
C SER A 94 -17.86 -13.72 5.64
N ASP A 95 -16.57 -14.06 5.53
CA ASP A 95 -15.50 -13.44 6.31
C ASP A 95 -15.28 -11.98 5.91
N TYR A 96 -15.32 -11.71 4.61
CA TYR A 96 -15.22 -10.35 4.09
C TYR A 96 -16.35 -9.47 4.63
N GLN A 97 -17.60 -9.93 4.50
CA GLN A 97 -18.78 -9.19 4.97
C GLN A 97 -18.76 -9.01 6.49
N ARG A 98 -18.33 -10.04 7.25
CA ARG A 98 -18.17 -9.93 8.71
C ARG A 98 -17.21 -8.80 9.08
N ARG A 99 -16.05 -8.74 8.43
CA ARG A 99 -15.02 -7.69 8.64
C ARG A 99 -15.53 -6.30 8.21
N GLU A 100 -16.29 -6.20 7.11
CA GLU A 100 -16.92 -4.95 6.68
C GLU A 100 -17.97 -4.48 7.70
N CYS A 101 -18.84 -5.36 8.19
CA CYS A 101 -19.82 -5.05 9.23
C CYS A 101 -19.15 -4.61 10.53
N GLN A 102 -18.09 -5.29 10.97
CA GLN A 102 -17.34 -4.89 12.17
C GLN A 102 -16.74 -3.48 12.03
N LYS A 103 -16.23 -3.14 10.84
CA LYS A 103 -15.72 -1.79 10.54
C LYS A 103 -16.85 -0.75 10.55
N ASP A 104 -17.96 -1.03 9.89
CA ASP A 104 -19.05 -0.06 9.73
C ASP A 104 -19.78 0.20 11.06
N PHE A 105 -20.13 -0.86 11.80
CA PHE A 105 -20.90 -0.73 13.04
C PHE A 105 -20.03 -0.67 14.32
N GLY A 106 -18.82 -1.21 14.29
CA GLY A 106 -17.92 -1.20 15.44
C GLY A 106 -17.03 0.05 15.53
N PHE A 107 -16.66 0.64 14.39
CA PHE A 107 -15.75 1.78 14.32
C PHE A 107 -16.38 3.03 13.67
N LYS A 108 -16.87 2.95 12.44
CA LYS A 108 -17.37 4.14 11.72
C LYS A 108 -18.58 4.77 12.40
N ALA A 109 -19.48 3.98 12.97
CA ALA A 109 -20.65 4.46 13.70
C ALA A 109 -20.31 5.39 14.89
N ARG A 110 -19.04 5.40 15.36
CA ARG A 110 -18.57 6.35 16.38
C ARG A 110 -18.36 7.77 15.85
N TYR A 111 -18.20 7.92 14.53
CA TYR A 111 -17.80 9.18 13.88
C TYR A 111 -18.74 9.63 12.76
N PHE A 112 -19.55 8.71 12.22
CA PHE A 112 -20.43 8.95 11.08
C PHE A 112 -21.84 8.46 11.39
N GLN A 113 -22.83 9.18 10.86
CA GLN A 113 -24.23 8.73 10.88
C GLN A 113 -24.43 7.56 9.90
N VAL A 114 -25.42 6.72 10.16
CA VAL A 114 -25.71 5.52 9.35
C VAL A 114 -25.94 5.88 7.88
N GLU A 115 -26.64 6.98 7.62
CA GLU A 115 -26.92 7.45 6.25
C GLU A 115 -25.63 7.83 5.51
N GLN A 116 -24.64 8.38 6.23
CA GLN A 116 -23.34 8.72 5.66
C GLN A 116 -22.50 7.47 5.35
N ILE A 117 -22.64 6.43 6.18
CA ILE A 117 -21.97 5.14 5.98
C ILE A 117 -22.54 4.46 4.71
N GLU A 118 -23.88 4.39 4.59
CA GLU A 118 -24.56 3.79 3.44
C GLU A 118 -24.30 4.57 2.15
N ALA A 119 -24.36 5.91 2.17
CA ALA A 119 -24.07 6.72 0.99
C ALA A 119 -22.65 6.50 0.46
N LYS A 120 -21.66 6.36 1.35
CA LYS A 120 -20.27 6.02 0.94
C LYS A 120 -20.18 4.63 0.32
N LYS A 121 -20.98 3.67 0.78
CA LYS A 121 -20.98 2.30 0.29
C LYS A 121 -21.36 2.25 -1.19
N THR A 122 -22.38 3.01 -1.59
CA THR A 122 -22.89 3.03 -2.97
C THR A 122 -22.01 3.81 -3.95
N ALA A 123 -21.33 4.87 -3.51
CA ALA A 123 -20.65 5.82 -4.41
C ALA A 123 -19.25 5.40 -4.89
N VAL A 124 -18.49 4.66 -4.09
CA VAL A 124 -17.04 4.42 -4.36
C VAL A 124 -16.67 2.93 -4.40
N LEU A 125 -17.45 2.05 -3.75
CA LEU A 125 -16.97 0.69 -3.47
C LEU A 125 -17.13 -0.30 -4.61
N THR A 126 -18.08 -0.15 -5.54
CA THR A 126 -18.37 -1.21 -6.52
C THR A 126 -17.21 -1.45 -7.50
N THR A 127 -16.56 -0.38 -7.98
CA THR A 127 -15.42 -0.51 -8.90
C THR A 127 -14.15 -0.95 -8.17
N MET A 128 -13.92 -0.43 -6.96
CA MET A 128 -12.76 -0.80 -6.13
C MET A 128 -12.84 -2.27 -5.71
N PHE A 129 -14.01 -2.75 -5.29
CA PHE A 129 -14.24 -4.14 -4.89
C PHE A 129 -13.83 -5.15 -5.98
N ASN A 130 -14.08 -4.82 -7.25
CA ASN A 130 -13.73 -5.71 -8.37
C ASN A 130 -12.22 -5.77 -8.67
N ASN A 131 -11.41 -4.90 -8.06
CA ASN A 131 -9.97 -4.81 -8.24
C ASN A 131 -9.17 -5.25 -7.00
N GLU A 132 -9.87 -5.61 -5.92
CA GLU A 132 -9.27 -6.22 -4.74
C GLU A 132 -8.76 -7.63 -5.09
N VAL A 133 -7.60 -7.99 -4.56
CA VAL A 133 -7.01 -9.33 -4.69
C VAL A 133 -6.99 -10.02 -3.33
N THR A 134 -6.84 -11.33 -3.32
CA THR A 134 -6.57 -12.09 -2.09
C THR A 134 -5.11 -11.91 -1.64
N LEU A 135 -4.83 -12.16 -0.36
CA LEU A 135 -3.45 -12.18 0.16
C LEU A 135 -2.58 -13.22 -0.55
N GLU A 136 -3.15 -14.35 -0.96
CA GLU A 136 -2.42 -15.39 -1.70
C GLU A 136 -2.00 -14.92 -3.10
N GLU A 137 -2.90 -14.28 -3.84
CA GLU A 137 -2.59 -13.70 -5.16
C GLU A 137 -1.52 -12.61 -5.04
N MET A 138 -1.62 -11.75 -4.02
CA MET A 138 -0.62 -10.73 -3.76
C MET A 138 0.73 -11.34 -3.39
N SER A 139 0.77 -12.36 -2.52
CA SER A 139 2.00 -13.07 -2.14
C SER A 139 2.70 -13.65 -3.38
N ARG A 140 1.93 -14.31 -4.26
CA ARG A 140 2.45 -14.84 -5.53
C ARG A 140 3.00 -13.73 -6.43
N ALA A 141 2.28 -12.62 -6.56
CA ALA A 141 2.69 -11.49 -7.40
C ALA A 141 3.94 -10.76 -6.85
N VAL A 142 4.07 -10.66 -5.53
CA VAL A 142 5.27 -10.10 -4.89
C VAL A 142 6.45 -11.06 -5.06
N GLY A 143 6.23 -12.36 -4.88
CA GLY A 143 7.25 -13.40 -5.02
C GLY A 143 7.87 -13.51 -6.42
N THR A 144 7.23 -12.99 -7.47
CA THR A 144 7.86 -12.93 -8.80
C THR A 144 8.94 -11.87 -8.92
N HIS A 145 8.98 -10.87 -8.02
CA HIS A 145 9.89 -9.72 -8.10
C HIS A 145 10.79 -9.54 -6.87
N PHE A 146 10.36 -10.06 -5.72
CA PHE A 146 11.04 -9.90 -4.44
C PHE A 146 11.29 -11.25 -3.75
N LYS A 147 12.53 -11.46 -3.30
CA LYS A 147 12.93 -12.65 -2.55
C LYS A 147 12.32 -12.73 -1.15
N HIS A 148 11.97 -11.59 -0.56
CA HIS A 148 11.53 -11.48 0.83
C HIS A 148 10.31 -10.58 0.91
N CYS A 149 9.28 -11.03 1.64
CA CYS A 149 8.08 -10.27 1.93
C CYS A 149 7.58 -10.63 3.32
N VAL A 150 7.17 -9.62 4.09
CA VAL A 150 6.64 -9.76 5.45
C VAL A 150 5.42 -8.87 5.63
N MET A 151 4.45 -9.30 6.43
CA MET A 151 3.34 -8.45 6.84
C MET A 151 3.78 -7.59 8.02
N THR A 152 3.54 -6.30 7.96
CA THR A 152 3.95 -5.33 9.00
C THR A 152 2.76 -4.81 9.80
N TRP A 153 1.54 -4.91 9.27
CA TRP A 153 0.33 -4.42 9.90
C TRP A 153 -0.91 -5.08 9.28
N ASN A 154 -1.98 -5.29 10.07
CA ASN A 154 -3.29 -5.70 9.54
C ASN A 154 -4.45 -5.25 10.43
N SER A 155 -5.54 -4.81 9.83
CA SER A 155 -6.79 -4.46 10.53
C SER A 155 -8.00 -4.68 9.63
N GLY A 156 -8.89 -5.59 10.03
CA GLY A 156 -10.07 -5.97 9.24
C GLY A 156 -9.68 -6.59 7.90
N ASN A 157 -10.07 -5.93 6.81
CA ASN A 157 -9.74 -6.32 5.43
C ASN A 157 -8.45 -5.67 4.91
N PHE A 158 -7.76 -4.84 5.70
CA PHE A 158 -6.56 -4.15 5.25
C PHE A 158 -5.30 -4.80 5.81
N CYS A 159 -4.27 -4.93 4.98
CA CYS A 159 -2.94 -5.34 5.42
C CYS A 159 -1.87 -4.42 4.83
N SER A 160 -0.75 -4.30 5.55
CA SER A 160 0.49 -3.75 5.01
C SER A 160 1.53 -4.84 4.88
N LEU A 161 2.19 -4.86 3.73
CA LEU A 161 3.27 -5.80 3.39
C LEU A 161 4.52 -4.99 3.04
N ALA A 162 5.69 -5.46 3.47
CA ALA A 162 6.99 -4.90 3.08
C ALA A 162 7.80 -5.97 2.35
N ALA A 163 8.27 -5.65 1.15
CA ALA A 163 9.02 -6.56 0.29
C ALA A 163 10.38 -5.98 -0.12
N SER A 164 11.40 -6.83 -0.20
CA SER A 164 12.74 -6.45 -0.65
C SER A 164 13.51 -7.65 -1.20
N ASN A 165 14.54 -7.36 -1.98
CA ASN A 165 15.56 -8.32 -2.41
C ASN A 165 16.77 -8.38 -1.47
N SER A 166 16.86 -7.50 -0.46
CA SER A 166 17.84 -7.57 0.63
C SER A 166 17.13 -7.96 1.93
N ARG A 167 17.56 -9.09 2.52
CA ARG A 167 17.04 -9.54 3.82
C ARG A 167 17.47 -8.59 4.93
N GLU A 168 18.70 -8.09 4.83
CA GLU A 168 19.32 -7.20 5.81
C GLU A 168 18.55 -5.88 5.91
N ASN A 169 18.27 -5.24 4.78
CA ASN A 169 17.52 -3.99 4.74
C ASN A 169 16.07 -4.18 5.22
N LEU A 170 15.42 -5.28 4.81
CA LEU A 170 14.06 -5.57 5.26
C LEU A 170 13.99 -5.79 6.78
N ASN A 171 14.93 -6.57 7.33
CA ASN A 171 15.00 -6.81 8.77
C ASN A 171 15.30 -5.53 9.56
N LEU A 172 16.19 -4.67 9.04
CA LEU A 172 16.47 -3.38 9.64
C LEU A 172 15.22 -2.49 9.63
N TYR A 173 14.50 -2.42 8.51
CA TYR A 173 13.26 -1.65 8.42
C TYR A 173 12.22 -2.12 9.45
N VAL A 174 11.97 -3.42 9.53
CA VAL A 174 11.00 -3.99 10.48
C VAL A 174 11.43 -3.76 11.93
N SER A 175 12.73 -3.86 12.25
CA SER A 175 13.21 -3.67 13.63
C SER A 175 13.10 -2.22 14.13
N GLN A 176 12.93 -1.25 13.22
CA GLN A 176 12.68 0.15 13.55
C GLN A 176 11.19 0.50 13.65
N MET A 177 10.29 -0.45 13.35
CA MET A 177 8.85 -0.24 13.49
C MET A 177 8.42 -0.42 14.95
N ALA A 178 7.55 0.45 15.42
CA ALA A 178 6.86 0.26 16.68
C ALA A 178 5.77 -0.82 16.54
N ASP A 179 5.37 -1.41 17.66
CA ASP A 179 4.26 -2.35 17.69
C ASP A 179 2.97 -1.69 17.15
N PRO A 180 2.19 -2.38 16.30
CA PRO A 180 0.95 -1.84 15.79
C PRO A 180 -0.05 -1.51 16.90
N ALA A 181 -0.48 -0.25 16.96
CA ALA A 181 -1.55 0.18 17.85
C ALA A 181 -2.94 -0.16 17.26
N ILE A 182 -3.32 -1.44 17.34
CA ILE A 182 -4.57 -1.98 16.78
C ILE A 182 -5.38 -2.67 17.87
N PRO A 183 -6.69 -2.40 18.02
CA PRO A 183 -7.52 -3.18 18.93
C PRO A 183 -7.58 -4.64 18.46
N HIS A 184 -7.41 -5.58 19.39
CA HIS A 184 -7.24 -7.01 19.10
C HIS A 184 -8.37 -7.60 18.25
N GLU A 185 -9.59 -7.11 18.41
CA GLU A 185 -10.76 -7.59 17.67
C GLU A 185 -10.67 -7.31 16.16
N TYR A 186 -9.82 -6.39 15.72
CA TYR A 186 -9.60 -6.10 14.30
C TYR A 186 -8.39 -6.83 13.71
N VAL A 187 -7.62 -7.58 14.51
CA VAL A 187 -6.45 -8.33 14.05
C VAL A 187 -6.89 -9.72 13.59
N TYR A 188 -6.91 -9.95 12.28
CA TYR A 188 -7.31 -11.23 11.67
C TYR A 188 -6.15 -12.13 11.25
N GLU A 189 -4.97 -11.54 10.96
CA GLU A 189 -3.80 -12.24 10.45
C GLU A 189 -2.73 -12.32 11.54
N ALA A 190 -2.86 -13.28 12.46
CA ALA A 190 -2.02 -13.38 13.66
C ALA A 190 -0.64 -14.05 13.44
N GLY A 191 -0.32 -14.52 12.23
CA GLY A 191 0.75 -15.51 11.98
C GLY A 191 2.02 -15.03 11.25
N LEU A 192 2.18 -13.75 10.93
CA LEU A 192 2.94 -13.36 9.72
C LEU A 192 4.26 -12.58 9.92
N TYR A 193 4.90 -12.68 11.08
CA TYR A 193 6.34 -12.37 11.19
C TYR A 193 7.24 -13.42 10.49
N ARG A 194 6.67 -14.38 9.76
CA ARG A 194 7.39 -15.40 8.99
C ARG A 194 7.24 -15.14 7.49
N SER A 195 8.40 -14.99 6.86
CA SER A 195 8.68 -14.91 5.41
C SER A 195 7.56 -15.51 4.54
N LEU A 196 6.81 -14.66 3.82
CA LEU A 196 5.80 -15.09 2.85
C LEU A 196 6.40 -15.87 1.67
N THR A 197 7.73 -15.87 1.53
CA THR A 197 8.46 -16.47 0.40
C THR A 197 9.16 -17.79 0.72
N ASP A 198 9.07 -18.31 1.95
CA ASP A 198 9.67 -19.61 2.29
C ASP A 198 8.83 -20.81 1.75
N HIS A 199 7.67 -20.54 1.17
CA HIS A 199 6.78 -21.57 0.60
C HIS A 199 6.99 -21.84 -0.91
N ALA A 200 8.02 -21.27 -1.54
CA ALA A 200 8.31 -21.51 -2.96
C ALA A 200 9.23 -22.73 -3.23
N VAL A 201 9.51 -23.57 -2.22
CA VAL A 201 10.29 -24.81 -2.41
C VAL A 201 9.64 -25.95 -1.60
N SER A 202 8.67 -26.63 -2.19
CA SER A 202 8.38 -28.05 -1.95
C SER A 202 7.91 -28.71 -3.22
#